data_AF-A0A7H4P0Y7-F1
#
_entry.id   AF-A0A7H4P0Y7-F1
#
_cell.length_a   1.000
_cell.length_b   1.000
_cell.length_c   1.000
_cell.angle_alpha   90.00
_cell.angle_beta   90.00
_cell.angle_gamma   90.00
#
_symmetry.space_group_name_H-M   'P 1'
#
loop_
_entity.id
_entity.type
_entity.pdbx_description
1 polymer ?
#
loop_
_entity_poly.entity_id
_entity_poly.type
_entity_poly.pdbx_seq_one_letter_code
_entity_poly.pdbx_strand_id
1 'polypeptide(L)'
;MIGETPVHLASPRDALNKGIACVYQELRLIPGMSVWQNLFLGRECRKGSGFIDDASMIAHTEKVLNDYHLSFSATALVKNLSHPEKADAGSGF
;
A
#
# COMPACT_ATOMS: atom_id res chain seq x y z
N MET A 1 21.63 -5.93 8.56
CA MET A 1 21.80 -7.39 8.78
C MET A 1 20.42 -8.00 8.90
N ILE A 2 20.18 -9.15 8.26
CA ILE A 2 18.94 -9.94 8.44
C ILE A 2 19.42 -11.36 8.73
N GLY A 3 19.10 -11.91 9.90
CA GLY A 3 19.45 -13.29 10.25
C GLY A 3 20.94 -13.65 10.14
N GLU A 4 21.83 -12.87 10.76
CA GLU A 4 23.28 -13.16 10.88
C GLU A 4 24.12 -13.16 9.57
N THR A 5 23.57 -12.76 8.42
CA THR A 5 24.35 -12.61 7.16
C THR A 5 24.49 -11.13 6.73
N PRO A 6 25.69 -10.69 6.30
CA PRO A 6 25.87 -9.37 5.70
C PRO A 6 25.19 -9.32 4.33
N VAL A 7 24.21 -8.43 4.16
CA VAL A 7 23.53 -8.21 2.88
C VAL A 7 23.92 -6.85 2.35
N HIS A 8 24.70 -6.83 1.26
CA HIS A 8 24.89 -5.63 0.46
C HIS A 8 23.64 -5.41 -0.39
N LEU A 9 22.97 -4.27 -0.19
CA LEU A 9 21.83 -3.83 -0.98
C LEU A 9 22.33 -2.72 -1.91
N ALA A 10 22.54 -3.05 -3.19
CA ALA A 10 23.06 -2.09 -4.17
C ALA A 10 21.99 -1.07 -4.61
N SER A 11 20.70 -1.37 -4.40
CA SER A 11 19.59 -0.45 -4.68
C SER A 11 18.34 -0.81 -3.86
N PRO A 12 17.38 0.13 -3.67
CA PRO A 12 16.10 -0.15 -3.02
C PRO A 12 15.31 -1.29 -3.67
N ARG A 13 15.50 -1.52 -4.98
CA ARG A 13 14.86 -2.60 -5.73
C ARG A 13 15.39 -3.98 -5.32
N ASP A 14 16.67 -4.05 -4.97
CA ASP A 14 17.32 -5.28 -4.52
C ASP A 14 16.82 -5.71 -3.13
N ALA A 15 16.48 -4.74 -2.28
CA ALA A 15 15.84 -4.99 -0.99
C ALA A 15 14.44 -5.62 -1.18
N LEU A 16 13.65 -5.10 -2.11
CA LEU A 16 12.33 -5.65 -2.44
C LEU A 16 12.39 -7.07 -2.99
N ASN A 17 13.35 -7.36 -3.87
CA ASN A 17 13.57 -8.71 -4.42
C ASN A 17 13.98 -9.71 -3.33
N LYS A 18 14.57 -9.25 -2.23
CA LYS A 18 14.96 -10.08 -1.07
C LYS A 18 13.87 -10.20 0.00
N GLY A 19 12.65 -9.78 -0.31
CA GLY A 19 11.51 -9.85 0.62
C GLY A 19 11.54 -8.79 1.72
N ILE A 20 12.41 -7.78 1.62
CA ILE A 20 12.48 -6.67 2.57
C ILE A 20 11.45 -5.62 2.15
N ALA A 21 10.27 -5.67 2.76
CA ALA A 21 9.26 -4.62 2.62
C ALA A 21 9.60 -3.44 3.54
N CYS A 22 9.61 -2.22 2.99
CA CYS A 22 9.78 -1.00 3.78
C CYS A 22 8.41 -0.54 4.30
N VAL A 23 8.27 -0.43 5.62
CA VAL A 23 7.10 0.18 6.27
C VAL A 23 7.46 1.63 6.60
N TYR A 24 6.80 2.58 5.93
CA TYR A 24 6.97 4.00 6.21
C TYR A 24 6.04 4.41 7.36
N GLN A 25 6.60 4.89 8.49
CA GLN A 25 5.84 5.32 9.68
C GLN A 25 5.03 6.62 9.46
N GLU A 26 5.28 7.32 8.34
CA GLU A 26 4.42 8.38 7.82
C GLU A 26 4.08 8.06 6.36
N LEU A 27 2.91 7.45 6.14
CA LEU A 27 2.38 7.18 4.80
C LEU A 27 2.08 8.52 4.10
N ARG A 28 3.03 9.02 3.31
CA ARG A 28 2.78 10.13 2.36
C ARG A 28 2.00 9.58 1.17
N LEU A 29 0.74 9.25 1.40
CA LEU A 29 -0.20 8.94 0.34
C LEU A 29 -0.40 10.20 -0.52
N ILE A 30 -0.46 10.02 -1.84
CA ILE A 30 -0.79 11.08 -2.80
C ILE A 30 -2.31 11.28 -2.77
N PRO A 31 -2.82 12.41 -2.25
CA PRO A 31 -4.26 12.58 -2.00
C PRO A 31 -5.11 12.59 -3.28
N GLY A 32 -4.49 12.98 -4.41
CA GLY A 32 -5.11 13.01 -5.74
C GLY A 32 -5.21 11.64 -6.43
N MET A 33 -4.69 10.59 -5.81
CA MET A 33 -4.74 9.22 -6.31
C MET A 33 -5.71 8.36 -5.50
N SER A 34 -6.26 7.34 -6.15
CA SER A 34 -7.03 6.30 -5.48
C SER A 34 -6.16 5.43 -4.57
N VAL A 35 -6.79 4.64 -3.70
CA VAL A 35 -6.09 3.68 -2.82
C VAL A 35 -5.26 2.70 -3.64
N TRP A 36 -5.84 2.08 -4.67
CA TRP A 36 -5.12 1.12 -5.50
C TRP A 36 -3.93 1.77 -6.23
N GLN A 37 -4.09 3.02 -6.69
CA GLN A 37 -2.99 3.75 -7.34
C GLN A 37 -1.84 4.03 -6.39
N ASN A 38 -2.15 4.42 -5.14
CA ASN A 38 -1.12 4.60 -4.12
C ASN A 38 -0.39 3.30 -3.76
N LEU A 39 -1.13 2.18 -3.73
CA LEU A 39 -0.58 0.87 -3.38
C LEU A 39 0.38 0.33 -4.44
N PHE A 40 0.07 0.55 -5.72
CA PHE A 40 0.82 0.02 -6.86
C PHE A 40 1.78 1.01 -7.52
N LEU A 41 1.90 2.24 -7.01
CA LEU A 41 2.77 3.27 -7.57
C LEU A 41 4.24 2.78 -7.67
N GLY A 42 4.79 2.78 -8.88
CA GLY A 42 6.15 2.29 -9.16
C GLY A 42 6.30 0.77 -9.16
N ARG A 43 5.20 0.02 -9.01
CA ARG A 43 5.12 -1.44 -9.05
C ARG A 43 3.89 -1.91 -9.84
N GLU A 44 3.50 -1.14 -10.85
CA GLU A 44 2.26 -1.36 -11.59
C GLU A 44 2.26 -2.73 -12.28
N CYS A 45 1.18 -3.49 -12.08
CA CYS A 45 0.96 -4.73 -12.82
C CYS A 45 0.72 -4.40 -14.29
N ARG A 46 1.32 -5.20 -15.17
CA ARG A 46 1.14 -5.07 -16.62
C ARG A 46 0.50 -6.32 -17.19
N LYS A 47 -0.40 -6.12 -18.15
CA LYS A 47 -0.93 -7.18 -19.01
C LYS A 47 0.20 -7.73 -19.87
N GLY A 48 0.01 -8.94 -20.41
CA GLY A 48 0.96 -9.54 -21.36
C GLY A 48 1.26 -8.68 -22.60
N SER A 49 0.38 -7.72 -22.91
CA SER A 49 0.53 -6.72 -23.97
C SER A 49 1.35 -5.47 -23.58
N GLY A 50 1.84 -5.37 -22.34
CA GLY A 50 2.66 -4.25 -21.84
C GLY A 50 1.86 -3.07 -21.27
N PHE A 51 0.54 -3.04 -21.46
CA PHE A 51 -0.38 -2.07 -20.86
C PHE A 51 -0.58 -2.33 -19.36
N ILE A 52 -0.96 -1.30 -18.61
CA ILE A 52 -1.27 -1.43 -17.20
C ILE A 52 -2.53 -2.30 -17.01
N ASP A 53 -2.50 -3.15 -15.98
CA ASP A 53 -3.61 -4.01 -15.58
C ASP A 53 -4.35 -3.48 -14.35
N ASP A 54 -5.11 -2.39 -14.55
CA ASP A 54 -5.89 -1.75 -13.48
C ASP A 54 -6.86 -2.72 -12.81
N ALA A 55 -7.48 -3.62 -13.59
CA ALA A 55 -8.46 -4.58 -13.09
C ALA A 55 -7.86 -5.53 -12.05
N SER A 56 -6.67 -6.07 -12.34
CA SER A 56 -5.94 -6.94 -11.42
C SER A 56 -5.51 -6.20 -10.15
N MET A 57 -5.01 -4.96 -10.29
CA MET A 57 -4.59 -4.15 -9.16
C MET A 57 -5.75 -3.73 -8.26
N ILE A 58 -6.90 -3.37 -8.83
CA ILE A 58 -8.12 -3.06 -8.09
C ILE A 58 -8.59 -4.29 -7.32
N ALA A 59 -8.70 -5.45 -7.98
CA ALA A 59 -9.13 -6.69 -7.34
C ALA A 59 -8.20 -7.12 -6.20
N HIS A 60 -6.89 -6.98 -6.37
CA HIS A 60 -5.91 -7.23 -5.33
C HIS A 60 -6.11 -6.27 -4.14
N THR A 61 -6.27 -4.98 -4.43
CA THR A 61 -6.47 -3.97 -3.39
C THR A 61 -7.75 -4.25 -2.60
N GLU A 62 -8.88 -4.55 -3.25
CA GLU A 62 -10.13 -4.92 -2.58
C GLU A 62 -9.95 -6.16 -1.69
N LYS A 63 -9.19 -7.16 -2.14
CA LYS A 63 -8.88 -8.32 -1.30
C LYS A 63 -8.10 -7.92 -0.04
N VAL A 64 -7.05 -7.12 -0.18
CA VAL A 64 -6.26 -6.63 0.96
C VAL A 64 -7.14 -5.84 1.91
N LEU A 65 -7.98 -4.95 1.41
CA LEU A 65 -8.90 -4.16 2.23
C LEU A 65 -9.85 -5.05 3.04
N ASN A 66 -10.39 -6.10 2.42
CA ASN A 66 -11.23 -7.09 3.10
C ASN A 66 -10.46 -7.90 4.17
N ASP A 67 -9.23 -8.32 3.87
CA ASP A 67 -8.37 -9.09 4.80
C ASP A 67 -8.06 -8.28 6.07
N TYR A 68 -7.98 -6.96 5.97
CA TYR A 68 -7.76 -6.04 7.09
C TYR A 68 -9.05 -5.37 7.62
N HIS A 69 -10.23 -5.81 7.17
CA HIS A 69 -11.54 -5.27 7.57
C HIS A 69 -11.70 -3.75 7.38
N LEU A 70 -11.04 -3.18 6.36
CA LEU A 70 -11.10 -1.77 6.02
C LEU A 70 -12.35 -1.49 5.18
N SER A 71 -13.19 -0.54 5.62
CA SER A 71 -14.52 -0.30 5.03
C SER A 71 -14.54 0.66 3.82
N PHE A 72 -13.39 0.93 3.20
CA PHE A 72 -13.29 1.83 2.05
C PHE A 72 -12.95 1.07 0.77
N SER A 73 -13.34 1.59 -0.39
CA SER A 73 -13.06 0.95 -1.68
C SER A 73 -11.64 1.24 -2.17
N ALA A 74 -11.07 0.28 -2.90
CA ALA A 74 -9.83 0.43 -3.65
C ALA A 74 -9.83 1.65 -4.59
N THR A 75 -10.98 1.99 -5.15
CA THR A 75 -11.14 3.10 -6.10
C THR A 75 -11.36 4.46 -5.43
N ALA A 76 -11.57 4.48 -4.11
CA ALA A 76 -11.75 5.72 -3.37
C ALA A 76 -10.46 6.56 -3.42
N LEU A 77 -10.62 7.88 -3.58
CA LEU A 77 -9.49 8.81 -3.49
C LEU A 77 -8.96 8.84 -2.06
N VAL A 78 -7.63 8.83 -1.92
CA VAL A 78 -6.97 8.92 -0.63
C VAL A 78 -7.39 10.16 0.15
N LYS A 79 -7.58 11.30 -0.50
CA LYS A 79 -8.05 12.52 0.19
C LYS A 79 -9.40 12.33 0.90
N ASN A 80 -10.21 11.39 0.44
CA ASN A 80 -11.52 11.08 1.03
C ASN A 80 -11.39 10.08 2.20
N LEU A 81 -10.20 9.54 2.45
CA LEU A 81 -9.91 8.66 3.59
C LEU A 81 -9.56 9.46 4.86
N SER A 82 -9.75 10.79 4.84
CA SER A 82 -9.33 11.71 5.89
C SER A 82 -10.24 11.70 7.13
N HIS A 83 -10.09 10.69 7.98
CA HIS A 83 -9.66 10.81 9.38
C HIS A 83 -9.54 9.39 9.94
N PRO A 84 -8.44 9.04 10.63
CA PRO A 84 -8.53 7.98 11.63
C PRO A 84 -9.57 8.47 12.64
N GLU A 85 -10.62 7.69 12.85
CA GLU A 85 -11.25 7.54 14.17
C GLU A 85 -11.33 8.85 15.00
N LYS A 86 -12.41 9.63 14.83
CA LYS A 86 -12.83 10.63 15.84
C LYS A 86 -13.35 9.93 17.11
N ALA A 87 -12.50 9.15 17.74
CA ALA A 87 -12.57 8.76 19.13
C ALA A 87 -11.12 8.75 19.61
N ASP A 88 -10.52 9.92 19.83
CA ASP A 88 -10.63 10.54 21.16
C ASP A 88 -11.23 9.56 22.16
N ALA A 89 -10.33 9.01 22.97
CA ALA A 89 -10.61 8.46 24.28
C ALA A 89 -11.37 9.50 25.12
N GLY A 90 -12.65 9.68 24.80
CA GLY A 90 -13.62 10.45 25.53
C GLY A 90 -14.36 9.50 26.46
N SER A 91 -13.86 9.44 27.70
CA SER A 91 -14.62 9.20 28.92
C SER A 91 -15.63 8.05 28.94
N GLY A 92 -15.31 7.02 29.72
CA GLY A 92 -16.29 6.02 30.13
C GLY A 92 -15.80 5.17 31.30
N PHE A 93 -15.42 5.83 32.40
CA PHE A 93 -15.09 5.30 33.74
C PHE A 93 -13.89 4.36 33.88
#